data_AF-A0A117KVV3-F1
#
_entry.id   AF-A0A117KVV3-F1
#
_cell.length_a   1.000
_cell.length_b   1.000
_cell.length_c   1.000
_cell.angle_alpha   90.00
_cell.angle_beta   90.00
_cell.angle_gamma   90.00
#
_symmetry.space_group_name_H-M   'P 1'
#
loop_
_entity.id
_entity.type
_entity.pdbx_description
1 polymer ?
#
loop_
_entity_poly.entity_id
_entity_poly.type
_entity_poly.pdbx_seq_one_letter_code
_entity_poly.pdbx_strand_id
1 'polypeptide(L)'
;MIALSRLLLPDINIPATTALAVKDKDGYAKGLQCVANVIMPNIGIEEYKRLYKLYPGKVPDDPNEAVNSIENIKKVILSQNRSIGKDKGYRKKVFH
;
A
#
# COMPACT_ATOMS: atom_id res chain seq x y z
N MET A 1 6.26 4.88 13.62
CA MET A 1 5.98 6.21 13.05
C MET A 1 4.57 6.35 12.50
N ILE A 2 4.10 5.43 11.64
CA ILE A 2 2.76 5.52 11.00
C ILE A 2 1.61 5.69 12.03
N ALA A 3 1.61 4.90 13.11
CA ALA A 3 0.59 4.99 14.16
C ALA A 3 0.52 6.38 14.83
N LEU A 4 1.68 6.99 15.12
CA LEU A 4 1.74 8.33 15.69
C LEU A 4 1.18 9.39 14.73
N SER A 5 1.48 9.27 13.43
CA SER A 5 0.90 10.16 12.41
C SER A 5 -0.62 10.11 12.40
N ARG A 6 -1.23 8.93 12.59
CA ARG A 6 -2.70 8.80 12.68
C ARG A 6 -3.27 9.46 13.93
N LEU A 7 -2.59 9.35 15.07
CA LEU A 7 -3.05 10.00 16.30
C LEU A 7 -3.02 11.53 16.19
N LEU A 8 -1.97 12.07 15.57
CA LEU A 8 -1.82 13.53 15.39
C LEU A 8 -2.67 14.09 14.25
N LEU A 9 -2.93 13.29 13.21
CA LEU A 9 -3.66 13.66 12.01
C LEU A 9 -4.73 12.58 11.71
N PRO A 10 -5.88 12.61 12.42
CA PRO A 10 -6.84 11.51 12.39
C PRO A 10 -7.53 11.31 11.05
N ASP A 11 -7.63 12.34 10.22
CA ASP A 11 -8.42 12.35 8.99
C ASP A 11 -7.59 12.22 7.70
N ILE A 12 -6.26 12.12 7.78
CA ILE A 12 -5.42 12.06 6.58
C ILE A 12 -5.41 10.66 5.94
N ASN A 13 -5.07 10.62 4.66
CA ASN A 13 -4.77 9.38 3.97
C ASN A 13 -3.32 8.97 4.23
N ILE A 14 -3.12 7.73 4.68
CA ILE A 14 -1.81 7.17 5.00
C ILE A 14 -1.61 5.88 4.19
N PRO A 15 -0.58 5.81 3.33
CA PRO A 15 -0.33 4.62 2.54
C PRO A 15 0.39 3.53 3.36
N ALA A 16 -0.03 2.28 3.17
CA ALA A 16 0.83 1.12 3.37
C ALA A 16 1.76 1.03 2.15
N THR A 17 3.02 1.37 2.35
CA THR A 17 3.97 1.58 1.24
C THR A 17 4.47 0.26 0.67
N THR A 18 4.87 0.25 -0.61
CA THR A 18 5.52 -0.91 -1.23
C THR A 18 6.78 -1.35 -0.47
N ALA A 19 7.51 -0.41 0.14
CA ALA A 19 8.70 -0.74 0.93
C ALA A 19 8.37 -1.63 2.13
N LEU A 20 7.18 -1.45 2.74
CA LEU A 20 6.72 -2.30 3.82
C LEU A 20 6.44 -3.73 3.33
N ALA A 21 5.80 -3.87 2.16
CA ALA A 21 5.51 -5.15 1.53
C ALA A 21 6.75 -5.87 0.96
N VAL A 22 7.79 -5.11 0.60
CA VAL A 22 9.09 -5.67 0.16
C VAL A 22 9.89 -6.17 1.36
N LYS A 23 9.83 -5.45 2.48
CA LYS A 23 10.50 -5.86 3.72
C LYS A 23 9.84 -7.07 4.38
N ASP A 24 8.52 -7.20 4.25
CA ASP A 24 7.71 -8.22 4.91
C ASP A 24 6.57 -8.64 3.98
N LYS A 25 6.39 -9.95 3.74
CA LYS A 25 5.35 -10.48 2.84
C LYS A 25 3.94 -10.06 3.27
N ASP A 26 3.71 -9.88 4.57
CA ASP A 26 2.45 -9.40 5.13
C ASP A 26 2.43 -7.88 5.30
N GLY A 27 3.41 -7.15 4.77
CA GLY A 27 3.63 -5.74 5.04
C GLY A 27 2.43 -4.86 4.69
N TYR A 28 1.73 -5.13 3.58
CA TYR A 28 0.49 -4.42 3.28
C TYR A 28 -0.60 -4.69 4.31
N ALA A 29 -0.81 -5.95 4.69
CA ALA A 29 -1.81 -6.33 5.69
C ALA A 29 -1.48 -5.69 7.05
N LYS A 30 -0.23 -5.78 7.51
CA LYS A 30 0.25 -5.16 8.75
C LYS A 30 0.06 -3.64 8.73
N GLY A 31 0.42 -2.98 7.63
CA GLY A 31 0.22 -1.53 7.47
C GLY A 31 -1.25 -1.12 7.59
N LEU A 32 -2.14 -1.86 6.93
CA LEU A 32 -3.59 -1.66 7.00
C LEU A 32 -4.14 -1.96 8.40
N GLN A 33 -3.70 -3.02 9.06
CA GLN A 33 -4.15 -3.38 10.42
C GLN A 33 -3.72 -2.34 11.46
N CYS A 34 -2.55 -1.73 11.29
CA CYS A 34 -2.14 -0.64 12.16
C CYS A 34 -3.03 0.59 11.95
N VAL A 35 -2.82 1.36 10.87
CA VAL A 35 -3.54 2.64 10.67
C VAL A 35 -3.65 3.10 9.21
N ALA A 36 -3.00 2.41 8.27
CA ALA A 36 -3.00 2.82 6.86
C ALA A 36 -4.38 2.59 6.23
N ASN A 37 -4.73 3.43 5.27
CA ASN A 37 -6.00 3.35 4.55
C ASN A 37 -5.83 3.48 3.02
N VAL A 38 -4.59 3.49 2.53
CA VAL A 38 -4.27 3.54 1.09
C VAL A 38 -3.23 2.46 0.78
N ILE A 39 -3.33 1.83 -0.39
CA ILE A 39 -2.25 1.04 -1.01
C ILE A 39 -2.01 1.61 -2.40
N MET A 40 -0.74 1.71 -2.80
CA MET A 40 -0.34 2.24 -4.11
C MET A 40 0.20 1.10 -4.99
N PRO A 41 -0.62 0.56 -5.93
CA PRO A 41 -0.14 -0.44 -6.88
C PRO A 41 0.86 0.17 -7.88
N ASN A 42 1.82 -0.63 -8.33
CA ASN A 42 2.72 -0.22 -9.40
C ASN A 42 2.09 -0.52 -10.77
N ILE A 43 1.49 0.50 -11.38
CA ILE A 43 0.82 0.42 -12.70
C ILE A 43 1.74 0.82 -13.86
N GLY A 44 3.05 0.99 -13.62
CA GLY A 44 4.01 1.34 -14.66
C GLY A 44 4.12 0.27 -15.75
N ILE A 45 4.65 0.65 -16.90
CA ILE A 45 4.97 -0.29 -17.98
C ILE A 45 6.17 -1.14 -17.56
N GLU A 46 6.10 -2.46 -17.80
CA GLU A 46 7.06 -3.45 -17.29
C GLU A 46 8.53 -3.12 -17.65
N GLU A 47 8.76 -2.65 -18.88
CA GLU A 47 10.07 -2.24 -19.39
C GLU A 47 10.74 -1.18 -18.49
N TYR A 48 9.95 -0.21 -18.02
CA TYR A 48 10.46 0.89 -17.19
C TYR A 48 10.45 0.59 -15.69
N LYS A 49 9.70 -0.43 -15.23
CA LYS A 49 9.71 -0.80 -13.79
C LYS A 49 11.10 -1.16 -13.31
N ARG A 50 11.85 -1.94 -14.09
CA ARG A 50 13.23 -2.34 -13.77
C ARG A 50 14.20 -1.18 -13.67
N LEU A 51 13.95 -0.09 -14.40
CA LEU A 51 14.75 1.13 -14.33
C LEU A 51 14.44 1.95 -13.07
N TYR A 52 13.29 1.73 -12.45
CA TYR A 52 12.85 2.43 -11.24
C TYR A 52 13.10 1.63 -9.94
N LYS A 53 14.24 0.95 -9.84
CA LYS A 53 14.71 0.18 -8.68
C LYS A 53 15.29 1.10 -7.57
N LEU A 54 14.41 1.86 -6.89
CA LEU A 54 14.81 2.75 -5.78
C LEU A 54 15.50 2.02 -4.62
N TYR A 55 15.17 0.75 -4.40
CA TYR A 55 15.74 -0.10 -3.37
C TYR A 55 15.65 -1.58 -3.80
N PRO A 56 16.52 -2.46 -3.27
CA PRO A 56 16.50 -3.89 -3.57
C PRO A 56 15.13 -4.51 -3.28
N GLY A 57 14.69 -5.43 -4.13
CA GLY A 57 13.40 -6.14 -3.98
C GLY A 57 12.15 -5.33 -4.37
N LYS A 58 12.26 -4.03 -4.68
CA LYS A 58 11.12 -3.22 -5.14
C LYS A 58 10.45 -3.77 -6.39
N VAL A 59 11.27 -4.20 -7.33
CA VAL A 59 10.87 -4.93 -8.54
C VAL A 59 11.66 -6.23 -8.46
N PRO A 60 11.02 -7.35 -8.08
CA PRO A 60 11.70 -8.62 -7.98
C PRO A 60 12.15 -9.10 -9.36
N ASP A 61 13.16 -9.95 -9.39
CA ASP A 61 13.66 -10.51 -10.64
C ASP A 61 12.71 -11.62 -11.16
N ASP A 62 11.99 -12.31 -10.27
CA ASP A 62 10.84 -13.16 -10.61
C ASP A 62 9.52 -12.35 -10.53
N PRO A 63 8.79 -12.18 -11.65
CA PRO A 63 7.49 -11.51 -11.66
C PRO A 63 6.44 -12.14 -10.74
N ASN A 64 6.54 -13.44 -10.43
CA ASN A 64 5.61 -14.12 -9.52
C ASN A 64 5.74 -13.65 -8.06
N GLU A 65 6.89 -13.09 -7.70
CA GLU A 65 7.15 -12.52 -6.38
C GLU A 65 6.65 -11.08 -6.25
N ALA A 66 6.03 -10.52 -7.29
CA ALA A 66 5.53 -9.15 -7.28
C ALA A 66 4.38 -8.97 -6.27
N VAL A 67 4.73 -8.48 -5.09
CA VAL A 67 3.78 -8.18 -4.01
C VAL A 67 2.80 -7.05 -4.34
N ASN A 68 3.11 -6.21 -5.34
CA ASN A 68 2.38 -4.97 -5.65
C ASN A 68 1.39 -5.08 -6.83
N SER A 69 1.09 -6.30 -7.30
CA SER A 69 0.09 -6.51 -8.35
C SER A 69 -1.32 -6.10 -7.87
N ILE A 70 -2.16 -5.60 -8.77
CA ILE A 70 -3.51 -5.15 -8.43
C ILE A 70 -4.34 -6.30 -7.85
N GLU A 71 -4.23 -7.50 -8.40
CA GLU A 71 -4.96 -8.68 -7.93
C GLU A 71 -4.56 -9.07 -6.51
N ASN A 72 -3.26 -9.10 -6.20
CA ASN A 72 -2.76 -9.42 -4.87
C ASN A 72 -3.22 -8.36 -3.86
N ILE A 73 -3.13 -7.09 -4.21
CA ILE A 73 -3.59 -5.99 -3.36
C ILE A 73 -5.09 -6.10 -3.06
N LYS A 74 -5.93 -6.42 -4.07
CA LYS A 74 -7.36 -6.64 -3.86
C LYS A 74 -7.62 -7.80 -2.89
N LYS A 75 -6.93 -8.93 -3.07
CA LYS A 75 -7.04 -10.10 -2.17
C LYS A 75 -6.65 -9.74 -0.73
N VAL A 76 -5.55 -8.99 -0.56
CA VAL A 76 -5.12 -8.52 0.77
C VAL A 76 -6.18 -7.62 1.40
N ILE A 77 -6.72 -6.62 0.69
CA ILE A 77 -7.73 -5.72 1.26
C ILE A 77 -8.96 -6.50 1.75
N LEU A 78 -9.45 -7.42 0.92
CA LEU A 78 -10.63 -8.23 1.24
C LEU A 78 -10.38 -9.20 2.40
N SER A 79 -9.20 -9.82 2.47
CA SER A 79 -8.84 -10.72 3.58
C SER A 79 -8.72 -10.00 4.93
N GLN A 80 -8.50 -8.68 4.91
CA GLN A 80 -8.47 -7.85 6.13
C GLN A 80 -9.86 -7.32 6.53
N ASN A 81 -10.95 -7.87 5.99
CA ASN A 81 -12.32 -7.39 6.23
C ASN A 81 -12.51 -5.90 5.90
N ARG A 82 -11.77 -5.39 4.91
CA ARG A 82 -11.87 -4.00 4.44
C ARG A 82 -12.53 -3.95 3.07
N SER A 83 -13.05 -2.77 2.71
CA SER A 83 -13.65 -2.50 1.41
C SER A 83 -12.72 -1.69 0.51
N ILE A 84 -12.89 -1.84 -0.81
CA ILE A 84 -12.20 -1.02 -1.80
C ILE A 84 -12.99 0.27 -2.02
N GLY A 85 -12.30 1.41 -2.00
CA GLY A 85 -12.90 2.72 -2.25
C GLY A 85 -13.54 2.81 -3.64
N LYS A 86 -14.71 3.46 -3.71
CA LYS A 86 -15.50 3.65 -4.94
C LYS A 86 -15.42 5.07 -5.49
N ASP A 87 -14.93 6.00 -4.68
CA ASP A 87 -14.71 7.40 -5.05
C ASP A 87 -13.21 7.66 -5.29
N LYS A 88 -12.83 8.92 -5.54
CA LYS A 88 -11.42 9.30 -5.71
C LYS A 88 -10.58 9.17 -4.42
N GLY A 89 -11.21 8.86 -3.28
CA GLY A 89 -10.53 8.65 -2.01
C GLY A 89 -9.86 9.91 -1.44
N TYR A 90 -10.32 11.11 -1.78
CA TYR A 90 -9.76 12.35 -1.22
C TYR A 90 -9.95 12.43 0.31
N ARG A 91 -9.08 13.22 0.97
CA ARG A 91 -9.18 13.48 2.42
C ARG A 91 -10.57 14.04 2.75
N LYS A 92 -11.26 13.38 3.67
CA LYS A 92 -12.54 13.85 4.23
C LYS A 92 -12.24 14.48 5.57
N LYS A 93 -12.13 15.82 5.60
CA LYS A 93 -11.80 16.54 6.84
C LYS A 93 -12.89 16.32 7.89
N VAL A 94 -12.48 15.91 9.08
CA VAL A 94 -13.34 15.84 10.25
C VAL A 94 -12.98 17.05 11.12
N PHE A 95 -13.93 17.96 11.28
CA PHE A 95 -13.78 19.06 12.23
C PHE A 95 -14.16 18.53 13.61
N HIS A 96 -13.20 18.55 14.52
CA HIS A 96 -13.37 18.26 15.94
C HIS A 96 -13.51 19.57 16.70
#